data_AF-A0A357LCA6-F1
#
_entry.id   AF-A0A357LCA6-F1
#
_cell.length_a   1.000
_cell.length_b   1.000
_cell.length_c   1.000
_cell.angle_alpha   90.00
_cell.angle_beta   90.00
_cell.angle_gamma   90.00
#
_symmetry.space_group_name_H-M   'P 1'
#
loop_
_entity.id
_entity.type
_entity.pdbx_description
1 polymer ?
#
loop_
_entity_poly.entity_id
_entity_poly.type
_entity_poly.pdbx_seq_one_letter_code
_entity_poly.pdbx_strand_id
1 'polypeptide(L)' 'MLVISYLFNAVIQLYSFVLIIAVILSWLIGFNVVNRHNQLVDALWRTCTALTEPLLRPIRNMLPNMGGIDISPIILILGL' A
#
# COMPACT_ATOMS: atom_id res chain seq x y z
N MET A 1 -10.65 25.49 -12.12
CA MET A 1 -9.67 25.36 -11.01
C MET A 1 -10.20 24.44 -9.90
N LEU A 2 -11.37 24.70 -9.32
CA LEU A 2 -11.95 23.91 -8.21
C LEU A 2 -12.20 22.42 -8.52
N VAL A 3 -12.64 22.08 -9.74
CA VAL A 3 -12.91 20.69 -10.14
C VAL A 3 -11.61 19.87 -10.22
N ILE A 4 -10.54 20.46 -10.74
CA ILE A 4 -9.25 19.78 -10.88
C ILE A 4 -8.67 19.46 -9.50
N SER A 5 -8.69 20.43 -8.57
CA SER A 5 -8.25 20.20 -7.20
C SER A 5 -9.10 19.16 -6.46
N TYR A 6 -10.42 19.14 -6.72
CA TYR A 6 -11.31 18.14 -6.13
C TYR A 6 -10.96 16.72 -6.62
N LEU A 7 -10.81 16.54 -7.94
CA LEU A 7 -10.44 15.26 -8.53
C LEU A 7 -9.05 14.79 -8.06
N PHE A 8 -8.09 15.71 -7.98
CA PHE A 8 -6.76 15.40 -7.47
C PHE A 8 -6.80 14.88 -6.03
N ASN A 9 -7.51 15.59 -5.14
CA ASN A 9 -7.69 15.16 -3.76
C ASN A 9 -8.44 13.83 -3.65
N ALA A 10 -9.43 13.59 -4.50
CA ALA A 10 -10.16 12.32 -4.54
C ALA A 10 -9.24 11.15 -4.92
N VAL A 11 -8.34 11.35 -5.90
CA VAL A 11 -7.33 10.35 -6.28
C VAL A 11 -6.36 10.06 -5.15
N ILE A 12 -5.85 11.10 -4.47
CA ILE A 12 -4.97 10.93 -3.31
C ILE A 12 -5.68 10.14 -2.21
N GLN A 13 -6.91 10.52 -1.84
CA GLN A 13 -7.67 9.81 -0.81
C GLN A 13 -7.91 8.34 -1.17
N LEU A 14 -8.27 8.05 -2.43
CA LEU A 14 -8.44 6.69 -2.91
C LEU A 14 -7.12 5.90 -2.83
N TYR A 15 -6.02 6.50 -3.26
CA TYR A 15 -4.71 5.85 -3.22
C TYR A 15 -4.25 5.59 -1.78
N SER A 16 -4.45 6.54 -0.87
CA SER A 16 -4.19 6.38 0.57
C SER A 16 -5.02 5.25 1.18
N PHE A 17 -6.28 5.10 0.77
CA PHE A 17 -7.11 3.98 1.20
C PHE A 17 -6.56 2.63 0.71
N VAL A 18 -6.12 2.54 -0.55
CA VAL A 18 -5.47 1.33 -1.08
C VAL A 18 -4.18 1.02 -0.31
N LEU A 19 -3.37 2.02 0.03
CA LEU A 19 -2.17 1.85 0.85
C LEU A 19 -2.49 1.28 2.24
N ILE A 20 -3.51 1.82 2.91
CA ILE A 20 -3.94 1.31 4.22
C ILE A 20 -4.39 -0.15 4.11
N ILE A 21 -5.16 -0.50 3.08
CA ILE A 21 -5.55 -1.90 2.84
C ILE A 21 -4.31 -2.77 2.61
N ALA A 22 -3.34 -2.31 1.82
CA ALA A 22 -2.12 -3.05 1.54
C ALA A 22 -1.35 -3.37 2.84
N VAL A 23 -1.22 -2.38 3.74
CA VAL A 23 -0.56 -2.53 5.04
C VAL A 23 -1.31 -3.53 5.91
N ILE A 24 -2.61 -3.37 6.07
CA ILE A 24 -3.44 -4.28 6.86
C ILE A 24 -3.32 -5.70 6.32
N LEU A 25 -3.45 -5.88 5.00
CA LEU A 25 -3.37 -7.18 4.35
C LEU A 25 -1.98 -7.82 4.52
N SER A 26 -0.91 -7.01 4.49
CA SER A 26 0.46 -7.48 4.76
C SER A 26 0.60 -8.06 6.17
N TRP A 27 -0.01 -7.42 7.18
CA TRP A 27 0.01 -7.92 8.56
C TRP A 27 -0.87 -9.16 8.73
N LEU A 28 -2.08 -9.16 8.13
CA LEU A 28 -2.97 -10.31 8.20
C LEU A 28 -2.33 -11.55 7.57
N ILE A 29 -1.62 -11.40 6.44
CA ILE A 29 -0.87 -12.49 5.81
C ILE A 29 0.36 -12.85 6.63
N GLY A 30 1.15 -11.87 7.08
CA GLY A 30 2.40 -12.08 7.83
C GLY A 30 2.18 -12.77 9.19
N PHE A 31 1.08 -12.47 9.87
CA PHE A 31 0.67 -13.12 11.11
C PHE A 31 -0.20 -14.37 10.90
N ASN A 32 -0.33 -14.86 9.67
CA ASN A 32 -1.13 -16.03 9.30
C ASN A 32 -2.62 -15.95 9.74
N VAL A 33 -3.17 -14.74 9.87
CA VAL A 33 -4.61 -14.53 10.14
C VAL A 33 -5.43 -14.85 8.88
N VAL A 34 -4.91 -14.52 7.70
CA VAL A 34 -5.48 -14.87 6.40
C VAL A 34 -4.43 -15.52 5.52
N ASN A 35 -4.88 -16.25 4.50
CA ASN A 35 -4.00 -17.00 3.63
C ASN A 35 -4.27 -16.69 2.15
N ARG A 36 -3.20 -16.48 1.37
CA ARG A 36 -3.23 -16.28 -0.08
C ARG A 36 -3.68 -17.51 -0.88
N HIS A 37 -3.89 -18.67 -0.26
CA HIS A 37 -4.60 -19.78 -0.92
C HIS A 37 -6.08 -19.47 -1.16
N ASN A 38 -6.65 -18.52 -0.40
CA ASN A 38 -7.98 -18.01 -0.70
C ASN A 38 -7.92 -17.04 -1.90
N GLN A 39 -8.69 -17.33 -2.94
CA GLN A 39 -8.68 -16.57 -4.19
C GLN A 39 -9.00 -15.08 -4.00
N LEU A 40 -9.91 -14.73 -3.08
CA LEU A 40 -10.23 -13.35 -2.77
C LEU A 40 -9.04 -12.64 -2.13
N VAL A 41 -8.40 -13.29 -1.16
CA VAL A 41 -7.22 -12.73 -0.46
C VAL A 41 -6.07 -12.52 -1.44
N ASP A 42 -5.80 -13.49 -2.33
CA ASP A 42 -4.76 -13.35 -3.35
C ASP A 42 -5.06 -12.25 -4.36
N ALA A 43 -6.31 -12.14 -4.81
CA ALA A 43 -6.73 -11.08 -5.73
C ALA A 43 -6.56 -9.69 -5.10
N LEU A 44 -6.98 -9.52 -3.84
CA LEU A 44 -6.76 -8.26 -3.09
C LEU A 44 -5.27 -7.98 -2.92
N TRP A 45 -4.47 -8.98 -2.57
CA TRP A 45 -3.03 -8.85 -2.38
C TRP A 45 -2.34 -8.39 -3.66
N ARG A 46 -2.59 -9.06 -4.79
CA ARG A 46 -2.04 -8.70 -6.09
C ARG A 46 -2.47 -7.32 -6.54
N THR A 47 -3.74 -6.96 -6.33
CA THR A 47 -4.27 -5.65 -6.71
C THR A 47 -3.60 -4.54 -5.90
N CYS A 48 -3.58 -4.67 -4.57
CA CYS A 48 -2.99 -3.66 -3.69
C CYS A 48 -1.49 -3.51 -3.96
N THR A 49 -0.75 -4.63 -4.10
CA THR A 49 0.68 -4.58 -4.40
C THR A 49 0.96 -4.00 -5.79
N ALA A 50 0.22 -4.38 -6.83
CA ALA A 50 0.40 -3.81 -8.17
C ALA A 50 0.17 -2.29 -8.20
N LEU A 51 -0.80 -1.78 -7.44
CA LEU A 51 -1.08 -0.35 -7.36
C LEU A 51 -0.04 0.42 -6.56
N THR A 52 0.51 -0.18 -5.50
CA THR A 52 1.38 0.53 -4.53
C THR A 52 2.88 0.37 -4.80
N GLU A 53 3.31 -0.74 -5.40
CA GLU A 53 4.72 -1.06 -5.61
C GLU A 53 5.49 -0.03 -6.44
N PRO A 54 4.93 0.64 -7.48
CA PRO A 54 5.67 1.67 -8.22
C PRO A 54 6.19 2.82 -7.35
N LEU A 55 5.48 3.16 -6.27
CA LEU A 55 5.86 4.21 -5.33
C LEU A 55 6.54 3.66 -4.08
N LEU A 56 6.15 2.47 -3.60
CA LEU A 56 6.79 1.84 -2.44
C LEU A 56 8.19 1.30 -2.75
N ARG A 57 8.43 0.74 -3.93
CA ARG A 57 9.73 0.13 -4.29
C ARG A 57 10.89 1.13 -4.26
N PRO A 58 10.79 2.34 -4.85
CA PRO A 58 11.83 3.34 -4.72
C PRO A 58 12.12 3.71 -3.25
N ILE A 59 11.08 3.89 -2.44
CA ILE A 59 11.23 4.22 -1.01
C ILE A 59 11.94 3.09 -0.27
N ARG A 60 11.52 1.84 -0.50
CA ARG A 60 12.13 0.65 0.11
C ARG A 60 13.62 0.51 -0.24
N ASN A 61 14.00 0.85 -1.47
CA ASN A 61 15.40 0.83 -1.90
C ASN A 61 16.27 1.91 -1.24
N MET A 62 15.66 2.98 -0.72
CA MET A 62 16.36 4.05 0.01
C MET A 62 16.48 3.75 1.51
N LEU A 63 15.71 2.80 2.03
CA LEU A 63 15.72 2.45 3.45
C LEU A 63 16.82 1.43 3.78
N PRO A 64 17.39 1.48 5.00
CA PRO A 64 18.26 0.42 5.48
C PRO A 64 17.48 -0.89 5.65
N ASN A 65 18.18 -2.02 5.74
CA ASN A 65 17.54 -3.31 5.99
C ASN A 65 16.85 -3.32 7.37
N MET A 66 15.51 -3.34 7.38
CA MET A 66 14.67 -3.22 8.57
C MET A 66 14.26 -4.56 9.20
N GLY A 67 14.93 -5.66 8.86
CA GLY A 67 14.67 -6.96 9.50
C GLY A 67 13.27 -7.54 9.24
N GLY A 68 12.67 -7.22 8.09
CA GLY A 68 11.38 -7.75 7.65
C GLY A 68 10.16 -6.86 7.91
N ILE A 69 10.34 -5.72 8.59
CA ILE A 69 9.28 -4.70 8.74
C ILE A 69 9.39 -3.69 7.60
N ASP A 70 8.34 -3.55 6.80
CA ASP A 70 8.30 -2.54 5.74
C ASP A 70 7.68 -1.22 6.27
N ILE A 71 8.51 -0.20 6.48
CA ILE A 71 8.09 1.16 6.89
C ILE A 71 7.81 2.05 5.66
N SER A 72 8.11 1.59 4.44
CA SER A 72 7.88 2.39 3.23
C SER A 72 6.44 2.90 3.07
N PRO A 73 5.36 2.19 3.49
CA PRO A 73 4.01 2.73 3.39
C PRO A 73 3.76 3.96 4.27
N ILE A 74 4.37 4.03 5.46
CA ILE A 74 4.25 5.17 6.36
C ILE A 74 4.90 6.40 5.74
N ILE A 75 6.11 6.22 5.18
CA ILE A 75 6.83 7.29 4.50
C ILE A 75 6.05 7.80 3.29
N LEU A 76 5.46 6.88 2.52
CA LEU A 76 4.65 7.25 1.37
C LEU A 76 3.41 8.05 1.79
N ILE A 77 2.69 7.62 2.84
CA ILE A 77 1.52 8.35 3.37
C ILE A 77 1.90 9.77 3.82
N LEU A 78 3.06 9.95 4.45
CA LEU A 78 3.53 11.28 4.89
C LEU A 78 3.95 12.19 3.73
N GLY A 79 4.27 11.61 2.56
CA GLY A 79 4.67 12.36 1.37
C GLY A 79 3.54 12.66 0.37
N LEU A 80 2.36 12.06 0.57
CA LEU A 80 1.14 12.32 -0.19
C LEU A 80 0.38 13.53 0.35
#